data_AF-A0A2J7ZQ56-F1
#
_entry.id   AF-A0A2J7ZQ56-F1
#
_cell.length_a   1.000
_cell.length_b   1.000
_cell.length_c   1.000
_cell.angle_alpha   90.00
_cell.angle_beta   90.00
_cell.angle_gamma   90.00
#
_symmetry.space_group_name_H-M   'P 1'
#
loop_
_entity.id
_entity.type
_entity.pdbx_description
1 polymer ?
#
loop_
_entity_poly.entity_id
_entity_poly.type
_entity_poly.pdbx_seq_one_letter_code
_entity_poly.pdbx_strand_id
1 'polypeptide(L)'
;MRSIFFPSPVPPPLGPASPASTVGAMLATDLASGRTAEGVERSYIHFRPIPADVRHQLVEEGEVFYCAGGLMVEHPLLEPHIERLEGSQCSIMGLGKQLLMRLLLQAAGV
;
A
#
# COMPACT_ATOMS: atom_id res chain seq x y z
N MET A 1 -4.18 25.65 5.26
CA MET A 1 -4.02 24.18 5.20
C MET A 1 -4.07 23.66 6.63
N ARG A 2 -5.22 23.14 7.09
CA ARG A 2 -5.40 22.68 8.48
C ARG A 2 -5.09 21.19 8.53
N SER A 3 -4.07 20.80 9.29
CA SER A 3 -3.78 19.40 9.60
C SER A 3 -4.98 18.81 10.35
N ILE A 4 -5.64 17.82 9.76
CA ILE A 4 -6.62 17.00 10.47
C ILE A 4 -5.80 16.03 11.33
N PHE A 5 -5.57 16.41 12.58
CA PHE A 5 -5.03 15.51 13.59
C PHE A 5 -6.21 14.71 14.15
N PHE A 6 -6.37 13.46 13.72
CA PHE A 6 -7.24 12.53 14.41
C PHE A 6 -6.55 12.14 15.73
N PRO A 7 -7.15 12.34 16.91
CA PRO A 7 -6.64 11.72 18.12
C PRO A 7 -6.76 10.21 17.94
N SER A 8 -5.63 9.52 17.78
CA SER A 8 -5.63 8.05 17.75
C SER A 8 -6.08 7.55 19.12
N PRO A 9 -7.20 6.81 19.25
CA PRO A 9 -7.54 6.17 20.50
C PRO A 9 -6.44 5.16 20.84
N VAL A 10 -6.12 5.05 22.14
CA VAL A 10 -5.23 4.04 22.71
C VAL A 10 -5.56 2.69 22.06
N PRO A 11 -4.57 1.97 21.48
CA PRO A 11 -4.86 0.75 20.75
C PRO A 11 -5.51 -0.27 21.69
N PRO A 12 -6.63 -0.91 21.29
CA PRO A 12 -7.23 -1.99 22.06
C PRO A 12 -6.22 -3.14 22.26
N PRO A 13 -6.39 -4.01 23.27
CA PRO A 13 -5.53 -5.17 23.46
C PRO A 13 -5.40 -5.96 22.15
N LEU A 14 -4.17 -6.43 21.87
CA LEU A 14 -3.78 -7.11 20.62
C LEU A 14 -4.67 -8.34 20.36
N GLY A 15 -5.84 -8.10 19.74
CA GLY A 15 -6.54 -9.10 18.96
C GLY A 15 -5.72 -9.51 17.75
N PRO A 16 -6.24 -10.36 16.85
CA PRO A 16 -5.54 -10.64 15.60
C PRO A 16 -5.17 -9.31 14.92
N ALA A 17 -3.87 -9.11 14.71
CA ALA A 17 -3.35 -7.86 14.17
C ALA A 17 -4.09 -7.55 12.85
N SER A 18 -4.62 -6.34 12.71
CA SER A 18 -5.20 -5.94 11.43
C SER A 18 -4.15 -6.08 10.33
N PRO A 19 -4.49 -6.65 9.17
CA PRO A 19 -3.52 -6.87 8.10
C PRO A 19 -2.95 -5.51 7.65
N ALA A 20 -1.69 -5.52 7.25
CA ALA A 20 -1.10 -4.34 6.65
C ALA A 20 -1.88 -4.00 5.37
N SER A 21 -2.15 -2.71 5.13
CA SER A 21 -2.92 -2.29 3.96
C SER A 21 -2.25 -1.13 3.27
N THR A 22 -2.31 -1.12 1.94
CA THR A 22 -1.91 0.00 1.10
C THR A 22 -3.14 0.62 0.46
N VAL A 23 -3.14 1.94 0.32
CA VAL A 23 -4.23 2.69 -0.30
C VAL A 23 -3.63 3.59 -1.36
N GLY A 24 -3.93 3.29 -2.63
CA GLY A 24 -3.50 4.08 -3.77
C GLY A 24 -4.65 4.94 -4.27
N ALA A 25 -4.45 6.26 -4.34
CA ALA A 25 -5.35 7.18 -5.03
C ALA A 25 -4.71 7.60 -6.36
N MET A 26 -5.48 7.56 -7.44
CA MET A 26 -5.00 7.88 -8.79
C MET A 26 -5.97 8.84 -9.47
N LEU A 27 -5.41 9.75 -10.26
CA LEU A 27 -6.11 10.71 -11.09
C LEU A 27 -5.47 10.70 -12.47
N ALA A 28 -6.27 10.54 -13.51
CA ALA A 28 -5.86 10.68 -14.90
C ALA A 28 -6.54 11.91 -15.50
N THR A 29 -5.76 12.78 -16.15
CA THR A 29 -6.25 13.99 -16.82
C THR A 29 -5.84 13.95 -18.28
N ASP A 30 -6.81 13.97 -19.19
CA ASP A 30 -6.56 14.19 -20.61
C ASP A 30 -6.35 15.69 -20.86
N LEU A 31 -5.14 16.08 -21.28
CA LEU A 31 -4.77 17.49 -21.39
C LEU A 31 -5.43 18.21 -22.57
N ALA A 32 -5.83 17.49 -23.62
CA ALA A 32 -6.45 18.08 -24.80
C ALA A 32 -7.92 18.46 -24.55
N SER A 33 -8.66 17.59 -23.87
CA SER A 33 -10.07 17.77 -23.55
C SER A 33 -10.33 18.36 -22.16
N GLY A 34 -9.35 18.29 -21.26
CA GLY A 34 -9.48 18.68 -19.87
C GLY A 34 -10.28 17.70 -19.01
N ARG A 35 -10.67 16.53 -19.54
CA ARG A 35 -11.43 15.51 -18.78
C ARG A 35 -10.53 14.84 -17.75
N THR A 36 -11.11 14.57 -16.58
CA THR A 36 -10.44 13.89 -15.47
C THR A 36 -11.20 12.65 -15.04
N ALA A 37 -10.49 11.59 -14.69
CA ALA A 37 -11.04 10.40 -14.06
C ALA A 37 -10.21 10.05 -12.82
N GLU A 38 -10.87 9.75 -11.70
CA GLU A 38 -10.22 9.45 -10.42
C GLU A 38 -10.71 8.13 -9.84
N GLY A 39 -9.88 7.55 -8.97
CA GLY A 39 -10.29 6.39 -8.20
C GLY A 39 -9.31 6.03 -7.10
N VAL A 40 -9.79 5.19 -6.18
CA VAL A 40 -9.03 4.69 -5.05
C VAL A 40 -9.08 3.17 -5.06
N GLU A 41 -7.93 2.55 -4.83
CA GLU A 41 -7.80 1.10 -4.64
C GLU A 41 -7.15 0.84 -3.29
N ARG A 42 -7.59 -0.24 -2.64
CA ARG A 42 -7.03 -0.72 -1.37
C ARG A 42 -6.57 -2.15 -1.55
N SER A 43 -5.38 -2.45 -1.06
CA SER A 43 -4.81 -3.79 -1.05
C SER A 43 -4.38 -4.17 0.37
N TYR A 44 -4.36 -5.46 0.66
CA TYR A 44 -4.01 -5.99 1.98
C TYR A 44 -2.93 -7.05 1.88
N ILE A 45 -2.12 -7.11 2.93
CA ILE A 45 -1.03 -8.07 3.08
C ILE A 45 -1.22 -8.75 4.43
N HIS A 46 -1.37 -10.06 4.38
CA HIS A 46 -1.53 -10.90 5.56
C HIS A 46 -0.18 -11.55 5.85
N PHE A 47 0.41 -11.21 6.99
CA PHE A 47 1.68 -11.77 7.44
C PHE A 47 1.43 -12.85 8.49
N ARG A 48 2.21 -13.92 8.39
CA ARG A 48 2.51 -14.79 9.54
C ARG A 48 3.39 -14.02 10.54
N PRO A 49 3.48 -14.45 11.81
CA PRO A 49 4.39 -13.83 12.75
C PRO A 49 5.82 -13.75 12.19
N ILE A 50 6.36 -12.52 12.12
CA ILE A 50 7.71 -12.26 11.65
C ILE A 50 8.67 -12.40 12.85
N PRO A 51 9.69 -13.28 12.78
CA PRO A 51 10.69 -13.47 13.84
C PRO A 51 11.41 -12.17 14.24
N ALA A 52 11.89 -12.10 15.48
CA ALA A 52 12.50 -10.87 15.99
C ALA A 52 13.83 -10.55 15.32
N ASP A 53 14.66 -11.57 15.10
CA ASP A 53 15.91 -11.53 14.34
C ASP A 53 15.71 -10.97 12.93
N VAL A 54 14.67 -11.42 12.21
CA VAL A 54 14.32 -10.87 10.89
C VAL A 54 14.02 -9.37 10.98
N ARG A 55 13.24 -8.93 11.98
CA ARG A 55 12.95 -7.49 12.16
C ARG A 55 14.20 -6.69 12.49
N HIS A 56 15.09 -7.21 13.32
CA HIS A 56 16.35 -6.54 13.66
C HIS A 56 17.25 -6.41 12.42
N GLN A 57 17.39 -7.48 11.64
CA GLN A 57 18.18 -7.47 10.42
C GLN A 57 17.66 -6.43 9.41
N LEU A 58 16.34 -6.37 9.19
CA LEU A 58 15.73 -5.37 8.31
C LEU A 58 16.04 -3.92 8.75
N VAL A 59 16.04 -3.67 10.05
CA VAL A 59 16.35 -2.35 10.64
C VAL A 59 17.84 -2.02 10.50
N GLU A 60 18.72 -3.02 10.66
CA GLU A 60 20.16 -2.88 10.48
C GLU A 60 20.56 -2.64 9.02
N GLU A 61 19.92 -3.33 8.08
CA GLU A 61 20.08 -3.13 6.62
C GLU A 61 19.63 -1.73 6.19
N GLY A 62 18.59 -1.19 6.83
CA GLY A 62 18.18 0.21 6.74
C GLY A 62 17.32 0.56 5.51
N GLU A 63 17.11 -0.36 4.56
CA GLU A 63 16.23 -0.11 3.40
C GLU A 63 14.79 0.20 3.83
N VAL A 64 14.31 -0.44 4.90
CA VAL A 64 12.95 -0.23 5.45
C VAL A 64 12.68 1.23 5.86
N PHE A 65 13.71 2.04 6.11
CA PHE A 65 13.52 3.47 6.42
C PHE A 65 13.06 4.31 5.23
N TYR A 66 13.18 3.78 4.01
CA TYR A 66 12.75 4.44 2.77
C TYR A 66 11.40 3.89 2.25
N CYS A 67 10.77 2.97 2.99
CA CYS A 67 9.54 2.31 2.58
C CYS A 67 8.36 2.69 3.49
N ALA A 68 7.19 2.92 2.89
CA ALA A 68 5.99 3.24 3.64
C ALA A 68 5.62 2.09 4.60
N GLY A 69 5.47 2.40 5.89
CA GLY A 69 5.18 1.40 6.91
C GLY A 69 6.34 0.43 7.21
N GLY A 70 7.56 0.71 6.72
CA GLY A 70 8.71 -0.18 6.89
C GLY A 70 8.55 -1.53 6.19
N LEU A 71 7.75 -1.56 5.13
CA LEU A 71 7.27 -2.78 4.50
C LEU A 71 7.72 -2.91 3.05
N MET A 72 8.34 -4.05 2.73
CA MET A 72 8.82 -4.41 1.40
C MET A 72 8.39 -5.84 1.08
N VAL A 73 7.36 -6.00 0.24
CA VAL A 73 6.78 -7.32 -0.02
C VAL A 73 7.68 -8.23 -0.85
N GLU A 74 8.56 -7.65 -1.67
CA GLU A 74 9.58 -8.37 -2.43
C GLU A 74 10.89 -8.62 -1.67
N HIS A 75 11.01 -8.16 -0.41
CA HIS A 75 12.26 -8.33 0.32
C HIS A 75 12.46 -9.81 0.69
N PRO A 76 13.65 -10.42 0.45
CA PRO A 76 13.88 -11.86 0.68
C PRO A 76 13.61 -12.32 2.11
N LEU A 77 13.79 -11.43 3.10
CA LEU A 77 13.49 -11.72 4.50
C LEU A 77 12.01 -11.61 4.86
N LEU A 78 11.19 -10.90 4.08
CA LEU A 78 9.77 -10.68 4.35
C LEU A 78 8.87 -11.58 3.50
N GLU A 79 9.24 -11.85 2.25
CA GLU A 79 8.48 -12.69 1.31
C GLU A 79 8.06 -14.04 1.92
N PRO A 80 8.94 -14.79 2.64
CA PRO A 80 8.55 -16.07 3.25
C PRO A 80 7.48 -15.94 4.32
N HIS A 81 7.29 -14.77 4.91
CA HIS A 81 6.31 -14.52 5.96
C HIS A 81 4.96 -14.02 5.43
N ILE A 82 4.82 -13.78 4.12
CA ILE A 82 3.55 -13.43 3.50
C ILE A 82 2.67 -14.69 3.42
N GLU A 83 1.52 -14.65 4.08
CA GLU A 83 0.52 -15.71 4.01
C GLU A 83 -0.38 -15.53 2.79
N ARG A 84 -0.84 -14.29 2.56
CA ARG A 84 -1.81 -13.98 1.52
C ARG A 84 -1.77 -12.51 1.13
N LEU A 85 -1.94 -12.25 -0.16
CA LEU A 85 -2.13 -10.91 -0.72
C LEU A 85 -3.59 -10.75 -1.19
N GLU A 86 -4.19 -9.61 -0.87
CA GLU A 86 -5.47 -9.19 -1.43
C GLU A 86 -5.25 -7.96 -2.31
N GLY A 87 -5.55 -8.09 -3.61
CA GLY A 87 -5.18 -7.10 -4.61
C GLY A 87 -3.93 -7.53 -5.38
N SER A 88 -3.45 -6.65 -6.28
CA SER A 88 -2.26 -6.96 -7.07
C SER A 88 -0.98 -6.54 -6.34
N GLN A 89 0.13 -7.24 -6.58
CA GLN A 89 1.43 -6.82 -6.06
C GLN A 89 1.78 -5.40 -6.52
N CYS A 90 1.43 -5.01 -7.75
CA CYS A 90 1.64 -3.63 -8.22
C CYS A 90 0.83 -2.61 -7.40
N SER A 91 -0.42 -2.94 -7.04
CA SER A 91 -1.25 -2.09 -6.17
C SER A 91 -0.64 -1.95 -4.78
N ILE A 92 -0.05 -3.04 -4.25
CA ILE A 92 0.69 -3.04 -2.99
C ILE A 92 1.94 -2.15 -3.07
N MET A 93 2.71 -2.26 -4.16
CA MET A 93 3.90 -1.47 -4.39
C MET A 93 3.61 0.00 -4.78
N GLY A 94 2.33 0.39 -4.87
CA GLY A 94 1.91 1.78 -5.03
C GLY A 94 1.27 2.15 -6.38
N LEU A 95 1.15 1.21 -7.33
CA LEU A 95 0.51 1.46 -8.62
C LEU A 95 -0.48 0.36 -9.03
N GLY A 96 -1.76 0.61 -8.81
CA GLY A 96 -2.86 -0.21 -9.28
C GLY A 96 -3.05 -0.13 -10.79
N LYS A 97 -2.34 -0.97 -11.55
CA LYS A 97 -2.33 -0.97 -13.02
C LYS A 97 -3.73 -1.09 -13.64
N GLN A 98 -4.59 -1.92 -13.05
CA GLN A 98 -5.97 -2.10 -13.52
C GLN A 98 -6.81 -0.84 -13.29
N LEU A 99 -6.70 -0.23 -12.11
CA LEU A 99 -7.34 1.05 -11.80
C LEU A 99 -6.85 2.12 -12.78
N LEU A 100 -5.52 2.30 -12.89
CA LEU A 100 -4.91 3.29 -13.77
C LEU A 100 -5.40 3.12 -15.21
N MET A 101 -5.43 1.90 -15.75
CA MET A 101 -5.84 1.69 -17.12
C MET A 101 -7.30 2.03 -17.36
N ARG A 102 -8.19 1.72 -16.40
CA ARG A 102 -9.59 2.16 -16.44
C ARG A 102 -9.69 3.69 -16.43
N LEU A 103 -8.95 4.37 -15.55
CA LEU A 103 -8.97 5.85 -15.47
C LEU A 103 -8.45 6.51 -16.74
N LEU A 104 -7.42 5.93 -17.37
CA LEU A 104 -6.89 6.42 -18.64
C LEU A 104 -7.92 6.32 -19.77
N LEU A 105 -8.62 5.18 -19.90
CA LEU A 105 -9.69 5.01 -20.88
C LEU A 105 -10.84 6.00 -20.63
N GLN A 106 -11.26 6.14 -19.37
CA GLN A 106 -12.30 7.10 -18.97
C GLN A 106 -11.93 8.55 -19.28
N ALA A 107 -10.70 8.97 -18.97
CA ALA A 107 -10.22 10.33 -19.27
C ALA A 107 -10.10 10.57 -20.79
N ALA A 108 -9.65 9.56 -21.54
CA ALA A 108 -9.59 9.58 -23.00
C ALA A 108 -10.99 9.51 -23.67
N GLY A 109 -12.04 9.18 -22.91
CA GLY A 109 -13.41 9.08 -23.41
C GLY A 109 -13.63 7.89 -24.33
N VAL A 110 -12.91 6.78 -24.09
CA VAL A 110 -13.00 5.51 -24.82
C VAL A 110 -13.45 4.37 -23.93
#